data_AF-A0A5N5W1M4-F1
#
_entry.id   AF-A0A5N5W1M4-F1
#
_cell.length_a   1.000
_cell.length_b   1.000
_cell.length_c   1.000
_cell.angle_alpha   90.00
_cell.angle_beta   90.00
_cell.angle_gamma   90.00
#
_symmetry.space_group_name_H-M   'P 1'
#
loop_
_entity.id
_entity.type
_entity.pdbx_description
1 polymer ?
#
loop_
_entity_poly.entity_id
_entity_poly.type
_entity_poly.pdbx_seq_one_letter_code
_entity_poly.pdbx_strand_id
1 'polypeptide(L)'
;MPNVPGTIMPARSSLERPTPARQRRTEHPLIPTTAIDGDPVHPQQAPSSVSAIRAAIAEALRPLPPGTDLDPDALAGLAQRLHASMEYLLPIAEGKGLEKAIGAYLRRRVACGPPDAGDYPACTRTWLLDSARSCQMLLGLAVADTAAEHRHAGVGR
;
A
#
# COMPACT_ATOMS: atom_id res chain seq x y z
N MET A 1 8.24 27.92 52.64
CA MET A 1 8.15 27.82 51.17
C MET A 1 8.73 29.09 50.56
N PRO A 2 9.88 29.07 49.88
CA PRO A 2 10.35 30.24 49.14
C PRO A 2 9.71 30.29 47.74
N ASN A 3 9.07 31.42 47.47
CA ASN A 3 8.38 31.84 46.26
C ASN A 3 9.42 32.35 45.25
N VAL A 4 9.45 31.84 44.01
CA VAL A 4 10.38 32.30 42.97
C VAL A 4 9.61 33.11 41.91
N PRO A 5 9.98 34.38 41.66
CA PRO A 5 9.30 35.27 40.72
C PRO A 5 9.70 35.01 39.26
N GLY A 6 8.78 35.40 38.36
CA GLY A 6 8.78 35.08 36.94
C GLY A 6 10.01 35.51 36.14
N THR A 7 10.24 34.78 35.06
CA THR A 7 11.13 35.19 33.97
C THR A 7 10.29 35.43 32.72
N ILE A 8 10.45 36.65 32.22
CA ILE A 8 9.80 37.26 31.09
C ILE A 8 10.46 36.75 29.79
N MET A 9 9.62 36.50 28.79
CA MET A 9 9.96 36.20 27.40
C MET A 9 10.77 37.34 26.75
N PRO A 10 11.67 37.05 25.80
CA PRO A 10 11.83 37.94 24.66
C PRO A 10 11.47 37.23 23.35
N ALA A 11 10.77 38.00 22.52
CA ALA A 11 10.26 37.63 21.22
C ALA A 11 11.33 37.77 20.13
N ARG A 12 11.13 36.96 19.08
CA ARG A 12 11.50 37.14 17.67
C ARG A 12 12.99 37.27 17.32
N SER A 13 13.42 36.39 16.41
CA SER A 13 14.25 36.80 15.29
C SER A 13 13.80 36.06 14.04
N SER A 14 13.18 36.82 13.14
CA SER A 14 13.08 36.50 11.72
C SER A 14 14.48 36.44 11.12
N LEU A 15 14.78 35.39 10.37
CA LEU A 15 15.87 35.31 9.39
C LEU A 15 15.39 34.34 8.31
N GLU A 16 14.69 34.88 7.31
CA GLU A 16 15.22 35.15 5.97
C GLU A 16 15.40 33.87 5.14
N ARG A 17 14.55 33.73 4.11
CA ARG A 17 14.72 32.77 3.02
C ARG A 17 15.89 33.20 2.16
N PRO A 18 16.78 32.28 1.77
CA PRO A 18 17.61 32.45 0.59
C PRO A 18 17.25 31.40 -0.47
N THR A 19 16.66 31.87 -1.57
CA THR A 19 16.81 31.31 -2.93
C THR A 19 17.20 32.52 -3.80
N PRO A 20 17.99 32.42 -4.88
CA PRO A 20 18.35 31.24 -5.67
C PRO A 20 19.84 31.15 -6.09
N ALA A 21 20.32 29.99 -6.54
CA ALA A 21 21.53 29.92 -7.37
C ALA A 21 21.43 28.80 -8.41
N ARG A 22 21.18 29.25 -9.64
CA ARG A 22 21.25 28.53 -10.91
C ARG A 22 22.71 28.15 -11.18
N GLN A 23 23.07 26.87 -11.08
CA GLN A 23 24.36 26.38 -11.58
C GLN A 23 24.16 25.52 -12.83
N ARG A 24 24.49 26.13 -13.98
CA ARG A 24 24.90 25.42 -15.19
C ARG A 24 26.38 25.08 -15.04
N ARG A 25 26.71 23.80 -15.09
CA ARG A 25 28.05 23.23 -15.35
C ARG A 25 27.84 21.72 -15.48
N THR A 26 28.49 20.96 -16.35
CA THR A 26 29.24 21.14 -17.59
C THR A 26 29.24 19.72 -18.14
N GLU A 27 29.10 19.58 -19.44
CA GLU A 27 29.29 18.30 -20.13
C GLU A 27 30.67 17.73 -19.78
N HIS A 28 30.73 16.44 -19.46
CA HIS A 28 31.87 15.59 -19.81
C HIS A 28 31.41 14.14 -20.01
N PRO A 29 31.73 13.53 -21.17
CA PRO A 29 31.36 12.16 -21.50
C PRO A 29 32.44 11.19 -21.01
N LEU A 30 32.03 10.01 -20.54
CA LEU A 30 32.86 8.79 -20.44
C LEU A 30 31.91 7.57 -20.42
N ILE A 31 31.73 6.97 -21.60
CA ILE A 31 31.31 5.57 -21.84
C ILE A 31 32.42 4.65 -21.27
N PRO A 32 32.27 3.33 -21.02
CA PRO A 32 31.13 2.41 -21.16
C PRO A 32 30.87 1.52 -19.94
N THR A 33 29.62 1.07 -19.74
CA THR A 33 29.36 -0.09 -18.88
C THR A 33 28.55 -1.11 -19.66
N THR A 34 29.30 -2.16 -19.99
CA THR A 34 28.90 -3.51 -20.34
C THR A 34 27.62 -3.98 -19.64
N ALA A 35 26.76 -4.62 -20.43
CA ALA A 35 25.86 -5.72 -20.07
C ALA A 35 25.42 -5.79 -18.60
N ILE A 36 24.20 -5.33 -18.34
CA ILE A 36 23.33 -6.03 -17.41
C ILE A 36 22.15 -6.51 -18.24
N ASP A 37 22.29 -7.75 -18.72
CA ASP A 37 21.17 -8.65 -18.97
C ASP A 37 20.51 -8.85 -17.58
N GLY A 38 19.63 -7.93 -17.26
CA GLY A 38 18.78 -7.98 -16.09
C GLY A 38 17.39 -7.84 -16.66
N ASP A 39 16.63 -8.92 -16.58
CA ASP A 39 15.21 -8.96 -16.92
C ASP A 39 14.55 -7.62 -16.57
N PRO A 40 13.78 -7.01 -17.48
CA PRO A 40 12.98 -5.87 -17.09
C PRO A 40 12.12 -6.34 -15.92
N VAL A 41 12.32 -5.72 -14.76
CA VAL A 41 11.43 -5.77 -13.60
C VAL A 41 10.03 -5.66 -14.18
N HIS A 42 9.34 -6.80 -14.28
CA HIS A 42 8.06 -6.85 -14.95
C HIS A 42 7.19 -5.80 -14.25
N PRO A 43 6.60 -4.84 -14.99
CA PRO A 43 5.64 -3.95 -14.40
C PRO A 43 4.57 -4.86 -13.78
N GLN A 44 4.53 -4.90 -12.45
CA GLN A 44 3.66 -5.78 -11.70
C GLN A 44 2.24 -5.47 -12.14
N GLN A 45 1.67 -6.38 -12.94
CA GLN A 45 0.34 -6.19 -13.49
C GLN A 45 -0.61 -6.07 -12.31
N ALA A 46 -1.34 -4.95 -12.24
CA ALA A 46 -2.50 -4.83 -11.38
C ALA A 46 -3.33 -6.11 -11.54
N PRO A 47 -3.85 -6.69 -10.45
CA PRO A 47 -4.54 -7.97 -10.52
C PRO A 47 -5.72 -7.84 -11.49
N SER A 48 -5.57 -8.44 -12.67
CA SER A 48 -6.47 -8.23 -13.81
C SER A 48 -7.80 -8.98 -13.66
N SER A 49 -7.98 -9.75 -12.58
CA SER A 49 -9.19 -10.51 -12.31
C SER A 49 -9.49 -10.68 -10.83
N VAL A 50 -10.79 -10.78 -10.51
CA VAL A 50 -11.29 -11.16 -9.18
C VAL A 50 -10.71 -12.49 -8.70
N SER A 51 -10.45 -13.44 -9.61
CA SER A 51 -9.84 -14.73 -9.27
C SER A 51 -8.42 -14.56 -8.74
N ALA A 52 -7.61 -13.72 -9.39
CA ALA A 52 -6.24 -13.42 -8.94
C ALA A 52 -6.23 -12.76 -7.55
N ILE A 53 -7.17 -11.83 -7.31
CA ILE A 53 -7.34 -11.19 -5.99
C ILE A 53 -7.69 -12.24 -4.92
N ARG A 54 -8.65 -13.13 -5.20
CA ARG A 54 -9.04 -14.21 -4.28
C ARG A 54 -7.88 -15.15 -3.99
N ALA A 55 -7.08 -15.50 -4.99
CA ALA A 55 -5.91 -16.34 -4.82
C ALA A 55 -4.87 -15.67 -3.90
N ALA A 56 -4.57 -14.38 -4.11
CA ALA A 56 -3.65 -13.63 -3.26
C ALA A 56 -4.14 -13.53 -1.80
N ILE A 57 -5.44 -13.29 -1.58
CA ILE A 57 -6.03 -13.30 -0.23
C ILE A 57 -5.89 -14.69 0.41
N ALA A 58 -6.23 -15.75 -0.32
CA ALA A 58 -6.16 -17.12 0.19
C ALA A 58 -4.72 -17.54 0.53
N GLU A 59 -3.76 -17.17 -0.31
CA GLU A 59 -2.33 -17.41 -0.09
C GLU A 59 -1.83 -16.70 1.17
N ALA A 60 -2.23 -15.44 1.37
CA ALA A 60 -1.83 -14.64 2.52
C ALA A 60 -2.43 -15.13 3.84
N LEU A 61 -3.68 -15.59 3.81
CA LEU A 61 -4.39 -16.12 4.98
C LEU A 61 -4.14 -17.62 5.21
N ARG A 62 -3.34 -18.26 4.34
CA ARG A 62 -3.02 -19.68 4.46
C ARG A 62 -2.28 -19.95 5.78
N PRO A 63 -2.77 -20.86 6.63
CA PRO A 63 -2.05 -21.27 7.82
C PRO A 63 -0.67 -21.84 7.43
N LEU A 64 0.38 -21.34 8.08
CA LEU A 64 1.72 -21.89 7.93
C LEU A 64 1.95 -22.93 9.04
N PRO A 65 2.70 -24.01 8.74
CA PRO A 65 3.15 -24.92 9.78
C PRO A 65 3.94 -24.18 10.88
N PRO A 66 3.88 -24.63 12.14
CA PRO A 66 4.66 -24.02 13.21
C PRO A 66 6.15 -24.04 12.87
N GLY A 67 6.84 -22.93 13.12
CA GLY A 67 8.26 -22.75 12.79
C GLY A 67 8.56 -22.54 11.31
N THR A 68 7.55 -22.43 10.45
CA THR A 68 7.72 -22.05 9.04
C THR A 68 7.32 -20.59 8.84
N ASP A 69 8.27 -19.80 8.33
CA ASP A 69 8.01 -18.45 7.83
C ASP A 69 8.04 -18.44 6.30
N LEU A 70 7.35 -17.45 5.73
CA LEU A 70 7.51 -17.16 4.31
C LEU A 70 8.90 -16.57 4.09
N ASP A 71 9.53 -17.01 3.01
CA ASP A 71 10.74 -16.37 2.50
C ASP A 71 10.50 -14.87 2.26
N PRO A 72 11.46 -13.97 2.55
CA PRO A 72 11.29 -12.53 2.39
C PRO A 72 10.86 -12.10 0.98
N ASP A 73 11.35 -12.76 -0.07
CA ASP A 73 10.98 -12.41 -1.46
C ASP A 73 9.54 -12.83 -1.75
N ALA A 74 9.12 -14.00 -1.27
CA ALA A 74 7.74 -14.46 -1.37
C ALA A 74 6.80 -13.53 -0.58
N LEU A 75 7.22 -13.08 0.60
CA LEU A 75 6.47 -12.16 1.44
C LEU A 75 6.34 -10.77 0.78
N ALA A 76 7.43 -10.23 0.23
CA ALA A 76 7.42 -8.97 -0.52
C ALA A 76 6.51 -9.05 -1.74
N GLY A 77 6.65 -10.11 -2.55
CA GLY A 77 5.82 -10.32 -3.74
C GLY A 77 4.33 -10.40 -3.41
N LEU A 78 3.97 -11.15 -2.37
CA LEU A 78 2.58 -11.27 -1.94
C LEU A 78 2.04 -9.96 -1.33
N ALA A 79 2.85 -9.22 -0.58
CA ALA A 79 2.48 -7.93 -0.03
C ALA A 79 2.19 -6.91 -1.14
N GLN A 80 3.02 -6.89 -2.19
CA GLN A 80 2.78 -6.03 -3.36
C GLN A 80 1.52 -6.42 -4.13
N ARG A 81 1.27 -7.73 -4.33
CA ARG A 81 0.01 -8.19 -4.97
C ARG A 81 -1.24 -7.74 -4.21
N LEU A 82 -1.21 -7.83 -2.88
CA LEU A 82 -2.32 -7.36 -2.04
C LEU A 82 -2.42 -5.84 -2.05
N HIS A 83 -1.31 -5.13 -2.10
CA HIS A 83 -1.30 -3.68 -2.23
C HIS A 83 -2.03 -3.22 -3.49
N ALA A 84 -1.64 -3.75 -4.65
CA ALA A 84 -2.28 -3.45 -5.92
C ALA A 84 -3.77 -3.87 -5.93
N SER A 85 -4.11 -4.96 -5.23
CA SER A 85 -5.51 -5.36 -5.03
C SER A 85 -6.30 -4.32 -4.24
N MET A 86 -5.72 -3.74 -3.19
CA MET A 86 -6.36 -2.68 -2.41
C MET A 86 -6.56 -1.41 -3.23
N GLU A 87 -5.53 -1.00 -3.99
CA GLU A 87 -5.61 0.15 -4.90
C GLU A 87 -6.76 0.01 -5.89
N TYR A 88 -6.93 -1.19 -6.45
CA TYR A 88 -8.00 -1.50 -7.39
C TYR A 88 -9.39 -1.54 -6.73
N LEU A 89 -9.52 -2.24 -5.59
CA LEU A 89 -10.82 -2.49 -4.98
C LEU A 89 -11.39 -1.29 -4.22
N LEU A 90 -10.53 -0.44 -3.65
CA LEU A 90 -10.94 0.67 -2.79
C LEU A 90 -11.92 1.65 -3.47
N PRO A 91 -11.63 2.22 -4.65
CA PRO A 91 -12.58 3.12 -5.31
C PRO A 91 -13.90 2.45 -5.68
N ILE A 92 -13.88 1.15 -6.00
CA ILE A 92 -15.09 0.37 -6.30
C ILE A 92 -15.96 0.23 -5.05
N ALA A 93 -15.35 -0.15 -3.92
CA ALA A 93 -16.06 -0.30 -2.65
C ALA A 93 -16.61 1.03 -2.13
N GLU A 94 -15.89 2.14 -2.32
CA GLU A 94 -16.36 3.48 -1.98
C GLU A 94 -17.60 3.87 -2.79
N GLY A 95 -17.65 3.53 -4.08
CA GLY A 95 -18.85 3.69 -4.91
C GLY A 95 -20.05 2.85 -4.45
N LYS A 96 -19.82 1.81 -3.65
CA LYS A 96 -20.82 0.86 -3.14
C LYS A 96 -21.17 1.07 -1.67
N GLY A 97 -20.79 2.21 -1.09
CA GLY A 97 -21.17 2.57 0.27
C GLY A 97 -20.22 2.07 1.37
N LEU A 98 -18.94 1.83 1.04
CA LEU A 98 -17.91 1.69 2.08
C LEU A 98 -17.95 2.89 3.03
N GLU A 99 -17.94 2.63 4.33
CA GLU A 99 -17.98 3.67 5.35
C GLU A 99 -16.81 4.65 5.19
N LYS A 100 -17.08 5.96 5.25
CA LYS A 100 -16.08 7.02 5.00
C LYS A 100 -14.83 6.90 5.89
N ALA A 101 -15.00 6.53 7.16
CA ALA A 101 -13.89 6.37 8.09
C ALA A 101 -12.98 5.20 7.69
N ILE A 102 -13.59 4.07 7.31
CA ILE A 102 -12.88 2.89 6.80
C ILE A 102 -12.18 3.23 5.48
N GLY A 103 -12.86 3.91 4.55
CA GLY A 103 -12.27 4.38 3.30
C GLY A 103 -11.05 5.28 3.53
N ALA A 104 -11.16 6.27 4.42
CA ALA A 104 -10.04 7.16 4.76
C ALA A 104 -8.85 6.40 5.38
N TYR A 105 -9.11 5.44 6.26
CA TYR A 105 -8.08 4.57 6.83
C TYR A 105 -7.37 3.75 5.75
N LEU A 106 -8.13 3.10 4.86
CA LEU A 106 -7.56 2.27 3.80
C LEU A 106 -6.80 3.10 2.76
N ARG A 107 -7.26 4.30 2.42
CA ARG A 107 -6.51 5.23 1.55
C ARG A 107 -5.16 5.60 2.15
N ARG A 108 -5.12 5.92 3.45
CA ARG A 108 -3.85 6.21 4.13
C ARG A 108 -2.92 4.99 4.08
N ARG A 109 -3.46 3.79 4.32
CA ARG A 109 -2.67 2.56 4.27
C ARG A 109 -2.13 2.28 2.85
N VAL A 110 -2.94 2.47 1.82
CA VAL A 110 -2.50 2.39 0.42
C VAL A 110 -1.40 3.44 0.13
N ALA A 111 -1.54 4.68 0.62
CA ALA A 111 -0.50 5.67 0.41
C ALA A 111 0.84 5.32 1.09
N CYS A 112 0.83 4.54 2.18
CA CYS A 112 2.04 4.13 2.90
C CYS A 112 2.78 2.94 2.28
N GLY A 113 2.10 2.11 1.47
CA GLY A 113 2.71 0.91 0.92
C GLY A 113 2.96 -0.22 1.93
N PRO A 114 3.41 -1.40 1.45
CA PRO A 114 3.94 -2.45 2.31
C PRO A 114 5.32 -2.07 2.86
N PRO A 115 5.65 -2.48 4.10
CA PRO A 115 7.01 -2.35 4.64
C PRO A 115 7.99 -3.30 3.93
N ASP A 116 9.29 -3.00 4.02
CA ASP A 116 10.34 -3.83 3.45
C ASP A 116 10.40 -5.20 4.16
N ALA A 117 10.29 -6.28 3.38
CA ALA A 117 10.26 -7.65 3.90
C ALA A 117 11.63 -8.18 4.32
N GLY A 118 12.72 -7.65 3.74
CA GLY A 118 14.09 -8.03 4.10
C GLY A 118 14.48 -7.42 5.44
N ASP A 119 14.16 -6.15 5.64
CA ASP A 119 14.49 -5.43 6.88
C ASP A 119 13.51 -5.74 8.02
N TYR A 120 12.22 -5.95 7.72
CA TYR A 120 11.16 -6.09 8.73
C TYR A 120 10.13 -7.21 8.44
N PRO A 121 10.55 -8.48 8.32
CA PRO A 121 9.68 -9.58 7.90
C PRO A 121 8.45 -9.78 8.79
N ALA A 122 8.56 -9.62 10.11
CA ALA A 122 7.43 -9.75 11.03
C ALA A 122 6.39 -8.61 10.86
N CYS A 123 6.86 -7.38 10.62
CA CYS A 123 5.99 -6.24 10.34
C CYS A 123 5.28 -6.44 8.99
N THR A 124 6.01 -6.89 7.97
CA THR A 124 5.45 -7.20 6.64
C THR A 124 4.42 -8.31 6.72
N ARG A 125 4.65 -9.36 7.51
CA ARG A 125 3.67 -10.42 7.74
C ARG A 125 2.39 -9.89 8.39
N THR A 126 2.50 -9.03 9.40
CA THR A 126 1.34 -8.42 10.06
C THR A 126 0.56 -7.52 9.10
N TRP A 127 1.27 -6.66 8.36
CA TRP A 127 0.70 -5.81 7.33
C TRP A 127 -0.05 -6.63 6.28
N LEU A 128 0.55 -7.73 5.82
CA LEU A 128 0.01 -8.63 4.80
C LEU A 128 -1.28 -9.30 5.26
N LEU A 129 -1.35 -9.81 6.49
CA LEU A 129 -2.56 -10.42 7.04
C LEU A 129 -3.71 -9.41 7.14
N ASP A 130 -3.44 -8.19 7.61
CA ASP A 130 -4.47 -7.16 7.71
C ASP A 130 -4.89 -6.64 6.33
N SER A 131 -3.96 -6.53 5.38
CA SER A 131 -4.24 -6.16 3.99
C SER A 131 -5.09 -7.23 3.31
N ALA A 132 -4.82 -8.52 3.55
CA ALA A 132 -5.65 -9.61 3.02
C ALA A 132 -7.09 -9.55 3.55
N ARG A 133 -7.28 -9.30 4.85
CA ARG A 133 -8.62 -9.09 5.44
C ARG A 133 -9.33 -7.87 4.86
N SER A 134 -8.59 -6.78 4.66
CA SER A 134 -9.11 -5.55 4.04
C SER A 134 -9.56 -5.83 2.60
N CYS A 135 -8.73 -6.51 1.80
CA CYS A 135 -9.08 -6.95 0.45
C CYS A 135 -10.31 -7.87 0.44
N GLN A 136 -10.44 -8.77 1.41
CA GLN A 136 -11.60 -9.66 1.52
C GLN A 136 -12.90 -8.87 1.76
N MET A 137 -12.87 -7.88 2.66
CA MET A 137 -14.00 -6.97 2.91
C MET A 137 -14.33 -6.13 1.67
N LEU A 138 -13.33 -5.48 1.08
CA LEU A 138 -13.50 -4.64 -0.12
C LEU A 138 -14.04 -5.45 -1.30
N LEU A 139 -13.52 -6.66 -1.50
CA LEU A 139 -13.98 -7.57 -2.54
C LEU A 139 -15.43 -8.00 -2.28
N GLY A 140 -15.79 -8.28 -1.03
CA GLY A 140 -17.17 -8.58 -0.63
C GLY A 140 -18.14 -7.47 -1.04
N LEU A 141 -17.78 -6.21 -0.80
CA LEU A 141 -18.56 -5.05 -1.24
C LEU A 141 -18.58 -4.94 -2.78
N ALA A 142 -17.43 -5.08 -3.44
CA ALA A 142 -17.32 -4.99 -4.89
C ALA A 142 -18.24 -5.98 -5.61
N VAL A 143 -18.38 -7.21 -5.10
CA VAL A 143 -19.21 -8.28 -5.70
C VAL A 143 -20.63 -8.39 -5.13
N ALA A 144 -20.99 -7.63 -4.09
CA ALA A 144 -22.31 -7.75 -3.47
C ALA A 144 -23.47 -7.42 -4.44
N ASP A 145 -23.31 -6.40 -5.29
CA ASP A 145 -24.38 -6.02 -6.23
C ASP A 145 -24.49 -6.96 -7.44
N THR A 146 -23.40 -7.57 -7.91
CA THR A 146 -23.50 -8.51 -9.04
C THR A 146 -24.36 -9.73 -8.71
N ALA A 147 -24.38 -10.14 -7.44
CA ALA A 147 -25.27 -11.21 -6.96
C ALA A 147 -26.74 -10.75 -6.78
N ALA A 148 -26.97 -9.47 -6.44
CA ALA A 148 -28.32 -8.92 -6.33
C ALA A 148 -28.96 -8.70 -7.71
N GLU A 149 -28.20 -8.19 -8.68
CA GLU A 149 -28.64 -7.98 -10.06
C GLU A 149 -29.00 -9.30 -10.76
N HIS A 150 -28.21 -10.36 -10.56
CA HIS A 150 -28.53 -11.69 -11.10
C HIS A 150 -29.78 -12.32 -10.48
N ARG A 151 -30.09 -11.99 -9.22
CA ARG A 151 -31.31 -12.48 -8.56
C ARG A 151 -32.56 -11.79 -9.09
N HIS A 152 -32.48 -10.51 -9.48
CA HIS A 152 -33.59 -9.78 -10.09
C HIS A 152 -33.77 -10.09 -11.59
N ALA A 153 -32.70 -10.46 -12.30
CA ALA A 153 -32.78 -10.87 -13.71
C ALA A 153 -33.36 -12.28 -13.92
N GLY A 154 -33.46 -13.11 -12.86
CA GLY A 154 -33.98 -14.49 -12.93
C GLY A 154 -35.49 -14.64 -12.70
N VAL A 155 -36.21 -13.56 -12.35
CA VAL A 155 -37.65 -13.58 -12.08
C VAL A 155 -38.38 -12.87 -13.23
N GLY A 156 -38.44 -13.53 -14.37
CA GLY A 156 -39.04 -12.98 -15.59
C GLY A 156 -39.31 -14.03 -16.67
N ARG A 157 -39.65 -15.26 -16.27
CA ARG A 157 -40.23 -16.27 -17.17
C ARG A 157 -41.58 -16.70 -16.64
#